data_AF-A0A2N2RJQ9-F1
#
_entry.id   AF-A0A2N2RJQ9-F1
#
_cell.length_a   1.000
_cell.length_b   1.000
_cell.length_c   1.000
_cell.angle_alpha   90.00
_cell.angle_beta   90.00
_cell.angle_gamma   90.00
#
_symmetry.space_group_name_H-M   'P 1'
#
loop_
_entity.id
_entity.type
_entity.pdbx_description
1 polymer ?
#
loop_
_entity_poly.entity_id
_entity_poly.type
_entity_poly.pdbx_seq_one_letter_code
_entity_poly.pdbx_strand_id
1 'polypeptide(L)'
;MFTYRVVQFFWATSDDIVFVLKQRGFDVSGNLILGDYAYEQWALQVAQPSIPCKPDCLESFYLAQAELAVAHGAAGSSAGGEFPKFTAIRELPGAKTPHVIVKFSADDSGAAVQRWSDLLVCEHLALSLLGNFTKLHVASTRLLQSHGRTFMESERFDRQGMFGRTALCSLSSINAAMMGSAENDWVKLVTKLHDMHLCDEAVVQQVQVLWWYGRLIANTDMHLGNLSFEIDHTHLKLPQFKLAPAYDMLPMMYAPLAGGEVVARTFVPVLPLPMVKDVWKEAAELAIKFWRVASEDSRISEGFRHICQDNANIIDAVLQRV
;
A
#
# COMPACT_ATOMS: atom_id res chain seq x y z
N MET A 1 -0.01 5.92 -21.82
CA MET A 1 0.22 4.94 -20.73
C MET A 1 1.49 5.36 -20.04
N PHE A 2 1.39 5.99 -18.87
CA PHE A 2 2.51 6.73 -18.29
C PHE A 2 2.91 6.11 -16.95
N THR A 3 4.20 5.82 -16.83
CA THR A 3 4.88 5.22 -15.70
C THR A 3 4.87 6.14 -14.48
N TYR A 4 4.56 5.58 -13.30
CA TYR A 4 4.78 6.24 -12.01
C TYR A 4 6.28 6.29 -11.75
N ARG A 5 6.87 7.44 -12.06
CA ARG A 5 8.22 7.75 -11.60
C ARG A 5 8.08 8.37 -10.21
N VAL A 6 8.29 7.57 -9.16
CA VAL A 6 8.76 8.14 -7.89
C VAL A 6 10.24 8.42 -8.12
N VAL A 7 10.55 9.54 -8.79
CA VAL A 7 11.91 10.03 -8.74
C VAL A 7 12.07 10.65 -7.36
N GLN A 8 12.73 9.94 -6.46
CA GLN A 8 13.23 10.50 -5.23
C GLN A 8 14.39 11.43 -5.61
N PHE A 9 14.06 12.63 -6.10
CA PHE A 9 15.03 13.67 -6.34
C PHE A 9 15.49 14.19 -4.98
N PHE A 10 16.72 13.85 -4.59
CA PHE A 10 17.40 14.39 -3.40
C PHE A 10 17.63 15.92 -3.47
N TRP A 11 17.13 16.61 -4.51
CA TRP A 11 17.24 18.07 -4.72
C TRP A 11 15.98 18.71 -5.34
N ALA A 12 14.82 18.04 -5.38
CA ALA A 12 13.62 18.67 -5.94
C ALA A 12 13.08 19.74 -4.98
N THR A 13 13.01 20.97 -5.47
CA THR A 13 12.31 22.06 -4.77
C THR A 13 10.80 21.89 -4.91
N SER A 14 10.03 22.60 -4.07
CA SER A 14 8.58 22.66 -4.23
C SER A 14 8.18 23.17 -5.63
N ASP A 15 8.97 24.05 -6.23
CA ASP A 15 8.75 24.56 -7.58
C ASP A 15 8.96 23.49 -8.65
N ASP A 16 9.96 22.62 -8.50
CA ASP A 16 10.17 21.48 -9.40
C ASP A 16 8.99 20.49 -9.34
N ILE A 17 8.49 20.22 -8.13
CA ILE A 17 7.33 19.34 -7.93
C ILE A 17 6.09 19.97 -8.59
N VAL A 18 5.83 21.26 -8.35
CA VAL A 18 4.72 21.97 -8.97
C VAL A 18 4.85 21.98 -10.50
N PHE A 19 6.04 22.22 -11.03
CA PHE A 19 6.29 22.19 -12.47
C PHE A 19 5.97 20.81 -13.06
N VAL A 20 6.45 19.72 -12.44
CA VAL A 20 6.16 18.36 -12.90
C VAL A 20 4.67 18.05 -12.80
N LEU A 21 3.99 18.44 -11.71
CA LEU A 21 2.54 18.25 -11.57
C LEU A 21 1.76 19.02 -12.64
N LYS A 22 2.20 20.22 -13.03
CA LYS A 22 1.57 20.96 -14.13
C LYS A 22 1.69 20.28 -15.48
N GLN A 23 2.76 19.51 -15.69
CA GLN A 23 3.04 18.85 -16.96
C GLN A 23 2.55 17.39 -17.00
N ARG A 24 2.51 16.69 -15.87
CA ARG A 24 2.28 15.24 -15.78
C ARG A 24 1.24 14.85 -14.73
N GLY A 25 0.70 15.81 -13.98
CA GLY A 25 -0.17 15.59 -12.82
C GLY A 25 -1.64 15.28 -13.15
N PHE A 26 -1.95 14.88 -14.38
CA PHE A 26 -3.33 14.60 -14.79
C PHE A 26 -3.88 13.30 -14.17
N ASP A 27 -3.00 12.35 -13.76
CA ASP A 27 -3.38 11.10 -13.09
C ASP A 27 -2.51 10.76 -11.85
N VAL A 28 -2.47 11.69 -10.89
CA VAL A 28 -1.80 11.50 -9.59
C VAL A 28 -2.74 10.97 -8.51
N SER A 29 -2.19 10.64 -7.33
CA SER A 29 -2.97 10.28 -6.15
C SER A 29 -3.88 11.43 -5.71
N GLY A 30 -5.07 11.09 -5.22
CA GLY A 30 -6.07 12.06 -4.77
C GLY A 30 -6.85 12.68 -5.93
N ASN A 31 -7.37 13.88 -5.69
CA ASN A 31 -8.27 14.58 -6.63
C ASN A 31 -7.65 15.78 -7.35
N LEU A 32 -6.51 16.29 -6.90
CA LEU A 32 -5.95 17.52 -7.45
C LEU A 32 -5.44 17.33 -8.89
N ILE A 33 -5.80 18.27 -9.77
CA ILE A 33 -5.20 18.45 -11.10
C ILE A 33 -4.69 19.88 -11.12
N LEU A 34 -3.38 20.04 -11.23
CA LEU A 34 -2.74 21.35 -11.12
C LEU A 34 -2.35 21.88 -12.49
N GLY A 35 -2.84 23.04 -12.87
CA GLY A 35 -2.46 23.74 -14.09
C GLY A 35 -3.15 23.26 -15.38
N ASP A 36 -3.16 24.16 -16.36
CA ASP A 36 -3.96 24.03 -17.58
C ASP A 36 -3.59 22.79 -18.40
N TYR A 37 -2.29 22.52 -18.60
CA TYR A 37 -1.86 21.38 -19.40
C TYR A 37 -2.30 20.03 -18.79
N ALA A 38 -2.10 19.82 -17.48
CA ALA A 38 -2.56 18.61 -16.82
C ALA A 38 -4.11 18.49 -16.89
N TYR A 39 -4.83 19.61 -16.76
CA TYR A 39 -6.27 19.61 -16.90
C TYR A 39 -6.72 19.27 -18.33
N GLU A 40 -6.07 19.82 -19.36
CA GLU A 40 -6.33 19.48 -20.75
C GLU A 40 -6.11 17.99 -21.03
N GLN A 41 -5.03 17.39 -20.51
CA GLN A 41 -4.79 15.95 -20.64
C GLN A 41 -5.88 15.11 -19.98
N TRP A 42 -6.35 15.50 -18.78
CA TRP A 42 -7.47 14.84 -18.13
C TRP A 42 -8.78 15.02 -18.92
N ALA A 43 -9.07 16.23 -19.42
CA ALA A 43 -10.26 16.52 -20.20
C ALA A 43 -10.30 15.70 -21.50
N LEU A 44 -9.14 15.47 -22.13
CA LEU A 44 -9.01 14.56 -23.27
C LEU A 44 -9.38 13.11 -22.90
N GLN A 45 -8.97 12.63 -21.72
CA GLN A 45 -9.39 11.30 -21.24
C GLN A 45 -10.89 11.21 -20.96
N VAL A 46 -11.51 12.29 -20.50
CA VAL A 46 -12.97 12.34 -20.32
C VAL A 46 -13.70 12.33 -21.66
N ALA A 47 -13.21 13.12 -22.63
CA ALA A 47 -13.78 13.18 -23.97
C ALA A 47 -13.56 11.88 -24.77
N GLN A 48 -12.46 11.19 -24.53
CA GLN A 48 -12.06 9.95 -25.19
C GLN A 48 -11.65 8.89 -24.15
N PRO A 49 -12.62 8.28 -23.45
CA PRO A 49 -12.32 7.32 -22.40
C PRO A 49 -11.59 6.10 -22.95
N SER A 50 -10.58 5.65 -22.19
CA SER A 50 -9.96 4.36 -22.43
C SER A 50 -10.98 3.25 -22.24
N ILE A 51 -10.97 2.27 -23.14
CA ILE A 51 -11.81 1.08 -23.01
C ILE A 51 -11.20 0.20 -21.91
N PRO A 52 -11.95 -0.11 -20.83
CA PRO A 52 -11.46 -1.00 -19.79
C PRO A 52 -11.08 -2.37 -20.36
N CYS A 53 -9.97 -2.93 -19.87
CA CYS A 53 -9.55 -4.27 -20.24
C CYS A 53 -10.58 -5.31 -19.74
N LYS A 54 -11.07 -6.16 -20.64
CA LYS A 54 -12.06 -7.21 -20.32
C LYS A 54 -11.40 -8.36 -19.55
N PRO A 55 -12.16 -9.12 -18.75
CA PRO A 55 -11.61 -10.23 -17.95
C PRO A 55 -10.80 -11.23 -18.79
N ASP A 56 -11.29 -11.58 -19.98
CA ASP A 56 -10.68 -12.60 -20.85
C ASP A 56 -9.31 -12.20 -21.42
N CYS A 57 -8.97 -10.90 -21.44
CA CYS A 57 -7.68 -10.40 -21.92
C CYS A 57 -6.82 -9.76 -20.82
N LEU A 58 -7.26 -9.84 -19.55
CA LEU A 58 -6.57 -9.18 -18.44
C LEU A 58 -5.14 -9.66 -18.25
N GLU A 59 -4.93 -10.97 -18.40
CA GLU A 59 -3.62 -11.59 -18.22
C GLU A 59 -2.62 -11.12 -19.28
N SER A 60 -2.96 -11.24 -20.56
CA SER A 60 -2.10 -10.79 -21.66
C SER A 60 -1.87 -9.27 -21.62
N PHE A 61 -2.86 -8.52 -21.18
CA PHE A 61 -2.72 -7.09 -20.96
C PHE A 61 -1.73 -6.76 -19.83
N TYR A 62 -1.79 -7.41 -18.67
CA TYR A 62 -0.86 -7.17 -17.56
C TYR A 62 0.58 -7.57 -17.91
N LEU A 63 0.76 -8.66 -18.64
CA LEU A 63 2.08 -9.03 -19.16
C LEU A 63 2.64 -7.93 -20.06
N ALA A 64 1.87 -7.45 -21.03
CA ALA A 64 2.30 -6.36 -21.91
C ALA A 64 2.60 -5.07 -21.14
N GLN A 65 1.84 -4.74 -20.09
CA GLN A 65 2.09 -3.57 -19.25
C GLN A 65 3.35 -3.69 -18.40
N ALA A 66 3.63 -4.88 -17.85
CA ALA A 66 4.89 -5.12 -17.15
C ALA A 66 6.09 -4.91 -18.06
N GLU A 67 6.05 -5.43 -19.28
CA GLU A 67 7.13 -5.25 -20.27
C GLU A 67 7.33 -3.76 -20.63
N LEU A 68 6.25 -3.03 -20.87
CA LEU A 68 6.31 -1.59 -21.12
C LEU A 68 6.86 -0.83 -19.91
N ALA A 69 6.45 -1.17 -18.68
CA ALA A 69 6.94 -0.52 -17.48
C ALA A 69 8.45 -0.73 -17.33
N VAL A 70 8.94 -1.96 -17.50
CA VAL A 70 10.37 -2.29 -17.44
C VAL A 70 11.15 -1.55 -18.52
N ALA A 71 10.68 -1.58 -19.77
CA ALA A 71 11.34 -0.93 -20.91
C ALA A 71 11.46 0.60 -20.77
N HIS A 72 10.45 1.25 -20.17
CA HIS A 72 10.46 2.70 -19.93
C HIS A 72 11.25 3.11 -18.66
N GLY A 73 12.11 2.24 -18.15
CA GLY A 73 12.99 2.58 -17.05
C GLY A 73 12.33 2.49 -15.68
N ALA A 74 11.26 1.68 -15.51
CA ALA A 74 11.01 1.03 -14.22
C ALA A 74 12.10 -0.03 -13.89
N ALA A 75 13.10 -0.15 -14.79
CA ALA A 75 14.46 -0.68 -14.62
C ALA A 75 14.64 -1.48 -13.33
N GLY A 76 14.41 -2.80 -13.43
CA GLY A 76 14.94 -3.78 -12.48
C GLY A 76 14.69 -3.49 -10.99
N SER A 77 13.61 -2.79 -10.62
CA SER A 77 13.35 -2.33 -9.24
C SER A 77 13.17 -3.45 -8.20
N SER A 78 13.10 -4.71 -8.65
CA SER A 78 13.25 -5.89 -7.78
C SER A 78 14.66 -6.10 -7.24
N ALA A 79 15.66 -5.35 -7.71
CA ALA A 79 16.99 -5.42 -7.13
C ALA A 79 17.13 -4.62 -5.84
N GLY A 80 16.26 -3.63 -5.50
CA GLY A 80 16.59 -2.82 -4.30
C GLY A 80 15.73 -1.69 -3.76
N GLY A 81 14.39 -1.70 -3.84
CA GLY A 81 13.67 -0.72 -3.01
C GLY A 81 12.16 -0.78 -3.01
N GLU A 82 11.51 -1.05 -4.15
CA GLU A 82 10.06 -1.07 -4.26
C GLU A 82 9.60 -2.00 -5.39
N PHE A 83 8.35 -2.45 -5.35
CA PHE A 83 7.73 -3.16 -6.47
C PHE A 83 7.62 -2.25 -7.70
N PRO A 84 7.98 -2.73 -8.90
CA PRO A 84 7.55 -2.07 -10.11
C PRO A 84 6.01 -2.08 -10.17
N LYS A 85 5.44 -0.99 -10.65
CA LYS A 85 4.00 -0.78 -10.69
C LYS A 85 3.54 0.00 -11.91
N PHE A 86 2.32 -0.27 -12.37
CA PHE A 86 1.63 0.50 -13.41
C PHE A 86 0.15 0.70 -13.03
N THR A 87 -0.52 1.67 -13.63
CA THR A 87 -1.99 1.76 -13.56
C THR A 87 -2.66 1.11 -14.74
N ALA A 88 -3.85 0.60 -14.49
CA ALA A 88 -4.71 0.00 -15.49
C ALA A 88 -6.17 0.37 -15.23
N ILE A 89 -6.98 0.23 -16.29
CA ILE A 89 -8.43 0.31 -16.22
C ILE A 89 -8.95 -1.05 -16.67
N ARG A 90 -9.73 -1.73 -15.83
CA ARG A 90 -10.21 -3.11 -16.08
C ARG A 90 -11.67 -3.29 -15.69
N GLU A 91 -12.37 -4.14 -16.43
CA GLU A 91 -13.71 -4.60 -16.08
C GLU A 91 -13.60 -5.76 -15.09
N LEU A 92 -14.28 -5.64 -13.95
CA LEU A 92 -14.51 -6.75 -13.05
C LEU A 92 -15.89 -6.58 -12.40
N PRO A 93 -16.78 -7.57 -12.53
CA PRO A 93 -18.07 -7.53 -11.85
C PRO A 93 -17.89 -7.37 -10.33
N GLY A 94 -18.60 -6.40 -9.74
CA GLY A 94 -18.56 -6.12 -8.30
C GLY A 94 -17.41 -5.24 -7.81
N ALA A 95 -16.49 -4.83 -8.70
CA ALA A 95 -15.43 -3.87 -8.34
C ALA A 95 -16.00 -2.49 -8.00
N LYS A 96 -15.37 -1.78 -7.05
CA LYS A 96 -15.78 -0.43 -6.66
C LYS A 96 -15.37 0.61 -7.70
N THR A 97 -14.30 0.33 -8.44
CA THR A 97 -13.73 1.19 -9.47
C THR A 97 -13.09 0.32 -10.56
N PRO A 98 -13.09 0.76 -11.83
CA PRO A 98 -12.31 0.10 -12.87
C PRO A 98 -10.81 0.42 -12.76
N HIS A 99 -10.44 1.45 -12.01
CA HIS A 99 -9.06 1.92 -11.86
C HIS A 99 -8.30 1.08 -10.84
N VAL A 100 -7.17 0.54 -11.26
CA VAL A 100 -6.29 -0.26 -10.40
C VAL A 100 -4.85 0.21 -10.51
N ILE A 101 -4.09 0.01 -9.43
CA ILE A 101 -2.62 0.00 -9.45
C ILE A 101 -2.21 -1.47 -9.38
N VAL A 102 -1.33 -1.90 -10.29
CA VAL A 102 -0.83 -3.26 -10.35
C VAL A 102 0.64 -3.25 -9.97
N LYS A 103 0.96 -3.93 -8.85
CA LYS A 103 2.34 -4.24 -8.46
C LYS A 103 2.71 -5.60 -9.03
N PHE A 104 3.97 -5.80 -9.44
CA PHE A 104 4.37 -7.07 -10.04
C PHE A 104 5.80 -7.48 -9.70
N SER A 105 6.06 -8.79 -9.72
CA SER A 105 7.41 -9.33 -9.62
C SER A 105 8.12 -9.28 -10.99
N ALA A 106 9.45 -9.33 -10.98
CA ALA A 106 10.21 -9.59 -12.20
C ALA A 106 9.88 -10.98 -12.80
N ASP A 107 10.30 -11.20 -14.04
CA ASP A 107 10.23 -12.49 -14.74
C ASP A 107 11.60 -13.16 -14.70
N ASP A 108 11.93 -13.71 -13.54
CA ASP A 108 13.14 -14.49 -13.33
C ASP A 108 12.90 -15.48 -12.17
N SER A 109 13.64 -16.59 -12.23
CA SER A 109 13.66 -17.67 -11.24
C SER A 109 14.58 -17.42 -10.04
N GLY A 110 15.27 -16.28 -9.99
CA GLY A 110 16.15 -15.91 -8.90
C GLY A 110 15.44 -15.82 -7.54
N ALA A 111 16.16 -16.17 -6.47
CA ALA A 111 15.62 -16.16 -5.10
C ALA A 111 15.04 -14.79 -4.69
N ALA A 112 15.63 -13.69 -5.17
CA ALA A 112 15.14 -12.33 -4.96
C ALA A 112 13.73 -12.14 -5.52
N VAL A 113 13.52 -12.59 -6.76
CA VAL A 113 12.26 -12.46 -7.48
C VAL A 113 11.19 -13.34 -6.85
N GLN A 114 11.55 -14.57 -6.47
CA GLN A 114 10.66 -15.43 -5.69
C GLN A 114 10.24 -14.76 -4.38
N ARG A 115 11.18 -14.15 -3.65
CA ARG A 115 10.85 -13.44 -2.41
C ARG A 115 9.92 -12.25 -2.66
N TRP A 116 10.13 -11.47 -3.72
CA TRP A 116 9.19 -10.40 -4.08
C TRP A 116 7.80 -10.93 -4.45
N SER A 117 7.73 -12.04 -5.19
CA SER A 117 6.47 -12.73 -5.47
C SER A 117 5.76 -13.15 -4.18
N ASP A 118 6.48 -13.77 -3.24
CA ASP A 118 5.94 -14.15 -1.93
C ASP A 118 5.39 -12.94 -1.16
N LEU A 119 6.11 -11.81 -1.18
CA LEU A 119 5.70 -10.57 -0.52
C LEU A 119 4.42 -9.95 -1.12
N LEU A 120 4.21 -10.04 -2.44
CA LEU A 120 2.94 -9.61 -3.07
C LEU A 120 1.77 -10.48 -2.60
N VAL A 121 1.98 -11.78 -2.44
CA VAL A 121 0.94 -12.66 -1.88
C VAL A 121 0.66 -12.29 -0.42
N CYS A 122 1.70 -12.03 0.38
CA CYS A 122 1.54 -11.58 1.75
C CYS A 122 0.78 -10.25 1.86
N GLU A 123 1.03 -9.28 1.00
CA GLU A 123 0.29 -8.01 1.02
C GLU A 123 -1.21 -8.24 0.81
N HIS A 124 -1.58 -9.06 -0.17
CA HIS A 124 -2.98 -9.43 -0.41
C HIS A 124 -3.61 -10.14 0.81
N LEU A 125 -2.91 -11.09 1.41
CA LEU A 125 -3.39 -11.84 2.58
C LEU A 125 -3.57 -10.93 3.80
N ALA A 126 -2.59 -10.06 4.06
CA ALA A 126 -2.61 -9.14 5.19
C ALA A 126 -3.81 -8.17 5.12
N LEU A 127 -4.01 -7.55 3.95
CA LEU A 127 -5.15 -6.66 3.71
C LEU A 127 -6.48 -7.42 3.80
N SER A 128 -6.57 -8.61 3.21
CA SER A 128 -7.79 -9.43 3.28
C SER A 128 -8.17 -9.79 4.72
N LEU A 129 -7.19 -10.17 5.55
CA LEU A 129 -7.43 -10.49 6.95
C LEU A 129 -7.82 -9.25 7.78
N LEU A 130 -7.15 -8.12 7.57
CA LEU A 130 -7.53 -6.85 8.18
C LEU A 130 -8.99 -6.51 7.89
N GLY A 131 -9.41 -6.57 6.62
CA GLY A 131 -10.79 -6.25 6.22
C GLY A 131 -11.84 -7.24 6.74
N ASN A 132 -11.46 -8.51 6.95
CA ASN A 132 -12.37 -9.56 7.41
C ASN A 132 -12.53 -9.62 8.93
N PHE A 133 -11.49 -9.27 9.69
CA PHE A 133 -11.47 -9.44 11.15
C PHE A 133 -11.50 -8.14 11.94
N THR A 134 -11.45 -6.99 11.27
CA THR A 134 -11.52 -5.68 11.92
C THR A 134 -12.59 -4.80 11.26
N LYS A 135 -12.82 -3.61 11.82
CA LYS A 135 -13.69 -2.60 11.20
C LYS A 135 -12.93 -1.67 10.25
N LEU A 136 -11.65 -1.94 10.00
CA LEU A 136 -10.82 -1.12 9.10
C LEU A 136 -11.27 -1.31 7.66
N HIS A 137 -11.34 -0.21 6.92
CA HIS A 137 -11.39 -0.28 5.48
C HIS A 137 -10.01 -0.65 4.95
N VAL A 138 -9.98 -1.49 3.92
CA VAL A 138 -8.75 -1.95 3.25
C VAL A 138 -8.90 -1.78 1.75
N ALA A 139 -7.79 -1.54 1.05
CA ALA A 139 -7.79 -1.56 -0.39
C ALA A 139 -8.16 -2.97 -0.90
N SER A 140 -9.12 -3.04 -1.83
CA SER A 140 -9.51 -4.31 -2.44
C SER A 140 -8.38 -4.81 -3.33
N THR A 141 -7.88 -6.02 -3.10
CA THR A 141 -6.77 -6.59 -3.88
C THR A 141 -7.12 -7.92 -4.52
N ARG A 142 -6.49 -8.21 -5.66
CA ARG A 142 -6.54 -9.53 -6.31
C ARG A 142 -5.14 -9.92 -6.79
N LEU A 143 -4.89 -11.22 -6.83
CA LEU A 143 -3.66 -11.80 -7.35
C LEU A 143 -3.90 -12.44 -8.71
N LEU A 144 -2.91 -12.32 -9.58
CA LEU A 144 -2.79 -13.04 -10.83
C LEU A 144 -1.36 -13.55 -10.95
N GLN A 145 -1.17 -14.87 -11.03
CA GLN A 145 0.14 -15.47 -11.26
C GLN A 145 0.16 -16.05 -12.68
N SER A 146 1.09 -15.60 -13.50
CA SER A 146 1.16 -15.96 -14.92
C SER A 146 2.57 -15.78 -15.46
N HIS A 147 3.03 -16.73 -16.29
CA HIS A 147 4.35 -16.71 -16.93
C HIS A 147 5.50 -16.40 -15.96
N GLY A 148 5.53 -17.04 -14.78
CA GLY A 148 6.57 -16.83 -13.77
C GLY A 148 6.49 -15.49 -13.02
N ARG A 149 5.54 -14.61 -13.36
CA ARG A 149 5.28 -13.36 -12.64
C ARG A 149 4.10 -13.48 -11.68
N THR A 150 4.20 -12.78 -10.56
CA THR A 150 3.07 -12.50 -9.68
C THR A 150 2.68 -11.04 -9.86
N PHE A 151 1.39 -10.81 -10.13
CA PHE A 151 0.75 -9.50 -10.17
C PHE A 151 -0.20 -9.40 -8.99
N MET A 152 -0.15 -8.28 -8.27
CA MET A 152 -1.17 -7.89 -7.31
C MET A 152 -1.82 -6.60 -7.80
N GLU A 153 -3.08 -6.68 -8.21
CA GLU A 153 -3.88 -5.49 -8.47
C GLU A 153 -4.50 -5.00 -7.17
N SER A 154 -4.53 -3.68 -6.99
CA SER A 154 -5.19 -2.97 -5.90
C SER A 154 -6.13 -1.93 -6.49
N GLU A 155 -7.40 -1.97 -6.10
CA GLU A 155 -8.39 -0.98 -6.52
C GLU A 155 -8.06 0.40 -5.94
N ARG A 156 -8.02 1.40 -6.82
CA ARG A 156 -7.74 2.79 -6.43
C ARG A 156 -8.91 3.39 -5.68
N PHE A 157 -8.84 3.44 -4.36
CA PHE A 157 -9.86 4.05 -3.51
C PHE A 157 -9.94 5.59 -3.64
N ASP A 158 -8.95 6.21 -4.28
CA ASP A 158 -8.99 7.63 -4.67
C ASP A 158 -9.72 7.89 -6.01
N ARG A 159 -10.42 6.88 -6.54
CA ARG A 159 -11.19 6.94 -7.79
C ARG A 159 -12.65 6.50 -7.56
N GLN A 160 -13.57 7.19 -8.22
CA GLN A 160 -15.01 6.90 -8.18
C GLN A 160 -15.57 6.78 -9.61
N GLY A 161 -16.05 5.59 -9.97
CA GLY A 161 -16.46 5.31 -11.34
C GLY A 161 -15.33 5.54 -12.35
N MET A 162 -15.67 5.96 -13.57
CA MET A 162 -14.66 6.14 -14.63
C MET A 162 -13.85 7.43 -14.49
N PHE A 163 -14.43 8.50 -13.96
CA PHE A 163 -13.80 9.83 -14.01
C PHE A 163 -13.76 10.56 -12.65
N GLY A 164 -14.51 10.09 -11.67
CA GLY A 164 -14.56 10.71 -10.34
C GLY A 164 -13.26 10.47 -9.57
N ARG A 165 -12.89 11.43 -8.73
CA ARG A 165 -11.67 11.38 -7.90
C ARG A 165 -12.02 11.78 -6.48
N THR A 166 -11.39 11.14 -5.51
CA THR A 166 -11.56 11.42 -4.08
C THR A 166 -10.32 12.15 -3.56
N ALA A 167 -10.51 13.15 -2.70
CA ALA A 167 -9.38 13.79 -2.02
C ALA A 167 -8.68 12.77 -1.12
N LEU A 168 -7.35 12.72 -1.21
CA LEU A 168 -6.53 11.81 -0.42
C LEU A 168 -5.25 12.52 0.00
N CYS A 169 -4.94 12.47 1.30
CA CYS A 169 -3.74 13.09 1.87
C CYS A 169 -2.98 12.07 2.71
N SER A 170 -1.69 11.87 2.44
CA SER A 170 -0.85 11.06 3.31
C SER A 170 -0.60 11.76 4.64
N LEU A 171 -0.31 10.99 5.69
CA LEU A 171 0.09 11.52 6.99
C LEU A 171 1.35 12.39 6.87
N SER A 172 2.24 12.05 5.93
CA SER A 172 3.41 12.87 5.59
C SER A 172 3.00 14.28 5.14
N SER A 173 2.07 14.38 4.19
CA SER A 173 1.58 15.67 3.69
C SER A 173 0.84 16.46 4.77
N ILE A 174 0.02 15.79 5.58
CA ILE A 174 -0.69 16.43 6.70
C ILE A 174 0.29 16.94 7.75
N ASN A 175 1.29 16.12 8.13
CA ASN A 175 2.33 16.53 9.07
C ASN A 175 3.11 17.74 8.56
N ALA A 176 3.55 17.71 7.29
CA ALA A 176 4.28 18.82 6.69
C ALA A 176 3.46 20.12 6.63
N ALA A 177 2.16 20.03 6.32
CA ALA A 177 1.30 21.20 6.17
C ALA A 177 0.81 21.79 7.50
N MET A 178 0.61 20.96 8.53
CA MET A 178 -0.13 21.37 9.73
C MET A 178 0.65 21.24 11.05
N MET A 179 1.63 20.34 11.14
CA MET A 179 2.26 19.99 12.41
C MET A 179 3.77 20.27 12.44
N GLY A 180 4.48 20.11 11.32
CA GLY A 180 5.93 20.24 11.23
C GLY A 180 6.70 19.33 12.21
N SER A 181 6.11 18.20 12.62
CA SER A 181 6.65 17.35 13.69
C SER A 181 7.75 16.43 13.15
N ALA A 182 8.84 16.28 13.88
CA ALA A 182 9.90 15.31 13.59
C ALA A 182 9.56 13.86 14.02
N GLU A 183 8.29 13.62 14.39
CA GLU A 183 7.81 12.31 14.85
C GLU A 183 7.49 11.42 13.64
N ASN A 184 7.81 10.12 13.75
CA ASN A 184 7.57 9.14 12.69
C ASN A 184 6.58 8.04 13.11
N ASP A 185 6.11 8.07 14.36
CA ASP A 185 5.07 7.18 14.88
C ASP A 185 3.67 7.66 14.42
N TRP A 186 2.94 6.78 13.72
CA TRP A 186 1.61 7.07 13.21
C TRP A 186 0.62 7.41 14.33
N VAL A 187 0.62 6.64 15.42
CA VAL A 187 -0.33 6.80 16.52
C VAL A 187 -0.14 8.17 17.18
N LYS A 188 1.10 8.58 17.42
CA LYS A 188 1.36 9.89 18.05
C LYS A 188 0.93 11.06 17.17
N LEU A 189 1.19 11.01 15.87
CA LEU A 189 0.77 12.08 14.96
C LEU A 189 -0.74 12.14 14.81
N VAL A 190 -1.42 10.99 14.73
CA VAL A 190 -2.89 10.95 14.63
C VAL A 190 -3.54 11.36 15.95
N THR A 191 -2.93 11.07 17.10
CA THR A 191 -3.35 11.61 18.40
C THR A 191 -3.31 13.14 18.39
N LYS A 192 -2.24 13.75 17.84
CA LYS A 192 -2.19 15.22 17.69
C LYS A 192 -3.31 15.75 16.78
N LEU A 193 -3.66 15.06 15.70
CA LEU A 193 -4.79 15.45 14.85
C LEU A 193 -6.11 15.41 15.62
N HIS A 194 -6.30 14.40 16.49
CA HIS A 194 -7.46 14.31 17.36
C HIS A 194 -7.49 15.45 18.39
N ASP A 195 -6.37 15.76 19.04
CA ASP A 195 -6.25 16.88 19.98
C ASP A 195 -6.55 18.24 19.33
N MET A 196 -6.30 18.37 18.03
CA MET A 196 -6.66 19.52 17.20
C MET A 196 -8.12 19.51 16.73
N HIS A 197 -8.91 18.51 17.12
CA HIS A 197 -10.29 18.27 16.66
C HIS A 197 -10.42 18.11 15.14
N LEU A 198 -9.41 17.53 14.50
CA LEU A 198 -9.37 17.27 13.05
C LEU A 198 -9.67 15.82 12.69
N CYS A 199 -9.76 14.91 13.67
CA CYS A 199 -10.32 13.58 13.50
C CYS A 199 -10.97 13.07 14.80
N ASP A 200 -11.85 12.09 14.67
CA ASP A 200 -12.47 11.43 15.82
C ASP A 200 -11.50 10.49 16.56
N GLU A 201 -11.78 10.22 17.83
CA GLU A 201 -11.01 9.27 18.64
C GLU A 201 -10.97 7.86 18.00
N ALA A 202 -12.07 7.48 17.32
CA ALA A 202 -12.15 6.22 16.59
C ALA A 202 -11.04 6.06 15.53
N VAL A 203 -10.60 7.17 14.91
CA VAL A 203 -9.49 7.16 13.95
C VAL A 203 -8.16 6.84 14.64
N VAL A 204 -7.94 7.36 15.85
CA VAL A 204 -6.75 7.03 16.66
C VAL A 204 -6.72 5.54 16.99
N GLN A 205 -7.85 4.98 17.44
CA GLN A 205 -7.97 3.56 17.79
C GLN A 205 -7.72 2.66 16.56
N GLN A 206 -8.29 3.02 15.41
CA GLN A 206 -8.05 2.33 14.13
C GLN A 206 -6.57 2.32 13.75
N VAL A 207 -5.89 3.47 13.87
CA VAL A 207 -4.46 3.59 13.56
C VAL A 207 -3.60 2.81 14.56
N GLN A 208 -3.99 2.72 15.83
CA GLN A 208 -3.29 1.88 16.82
C GLN A 208 -3.31 0.39 16.44
N VAL A 209 -4.48 -0.14 16.05
CA VAL A 209 -4.60 -1.53 15.58
C VAL A 209 -3.72 -1.74 14.34
N LEU A 210 -3.83 -0.87 13.34
CA LEU A 210 -3.08 -0.98 12.09
C LEU A 210 -1.56 -0.90 12.32
N TRP A 211 -1.12 0.03 13.17
CA TRP A 211 0.29 0.21 13.54
C TRP A 211 0.85 -1.04 14.20
N TRP A 212 0.19 -1.57 15.23
CA TRP A 212 0.67 -2.78 15.90
C TRP A 212 0.60 -4.01 15.00
N TYR A 213 -0.44 -4.14 14.19
CA TYR A 213 -0.55 -5.23 13.23
C TYR A 213 0.63 -5.20 12.26
N GLY A 214 0.93 -4.04 11.66
CA GLY A 214 2.08 -3.86 10.77
C GLY A 214 3.41 -4.26 11.40
N ARG A 215 3.67 -3.81 12.64
CA ARG A 215 4.90 -4.18 13.37
C ARG A 215 4.98 -5.68 13.64
N LEU A 216 3.85 -6.31 13.97
CA LEU A 216 3.77 -7.73 14.32
C LEU A 216 3.82 -8.64 13.09
N ILE A 217 3.52 -8.12 11.90
CA ILE A 217 3.82 -8.79 10.63
C ILE A 217 5.20 -8.41 10.08
N ALA A 218 6.10 -7.85 10.89
CA ALA A 218 7.45 -7.46 10.46
C ALA A 218 7.48 -6.47 9.28
N ASN A 219 6.47 -5.59 9.19
CA ASN A 219 6.49 -4.48 8.24
C ASN A 219 7.45 -3.40 8.74
N THR A 220 8.61 -3.30 8.09
CA THR A 220 9.64 -2.28 8.38
C THR A 220 9.49 -1.02 7.53
N ASP A 221 8.48 -0.95 6.66
CA ASP A 221 8.27 0.14 5.70
C ASP A 221 7.01 0.97 6.02
N MET A 222 6.73 1.16 7.32
CA MET A 222 5.59 1.95 7.79
C MET A 222 5.92 3.44 7.94
N HIS A 223 6.42 4.07 6.88
CA HIS A 223 6.68 5.51 6.87
C HIS A 223 5.37 6.32 6.75
N LEU A 224 5.42 7.63 7.02
CA LEU A 224 4.24 8.52 7.01
C LEU A 224 3.52 8.62 5.65
N GLY A 225 4.12 8.11 4.57
CA GLY A 225 3.52 8.04 3.24
C GLY A 225 2.59 6.85 3.04
N ASN A 226 2.68 5.83 3.90
CA ASN A 226 1.89 4.59 3.84
C ASN A 226 0.67 4.62 4.77
N LEU A 227 0.31 5.80 5.29
CA LEU A 227 -0.95 6.06 5.95
C LEU A 227 -1.59 7.28 5.29
N SER A 228 -2.85 7.16 4.87
CA SER A 228 -3.56 8.25 4.19
C SER A 228 -4.94 8.49 4.79
N PHE A 229 -5.46 9.69 4.52
CA PHE A 229 -6.74 10.16 5.01
C PHE A 229 -7.57 10.74 3.87
N GLU A 230 -8.85 10.43 3.90
CA GLU A 230 -9.87 11.13 3.14
C GLU A 230 -10.33 12.36 3.93
N ILE A 231 -10.85 13.36 3.21
CA ILE A 231 -11.39 14.58 3.83
C ILE A 231 -12.92 14.50 3.81
N ASP A 232 -13.50 14.47 5.01
CA ASP A 232 -14.95 14.54 5.19
C ASP A 232 -15.39 16.00 5.37
N HIS A 233 -16.16 16.49 4.39
CA HIS A 233 -16.71 17.84 4.38
C HIS A 233 -18.11 17.95 4.99
N THR A 234 -18.68 16.85 5.52
CA THR A 234 -20.05 16.85 6.08
C THR A 234 -20.14 17.53 7.45
N HIS A 235 -19.02 17.68 8.16
CA HIS A 235 -18.98 18.41 9.43
C HIS A 235 -19.15 19.93 9.22
N LEU A 236 -20.18 20.50 9.86
CA LEU A 236 -20.62 21.89 9.69
C LEU A 236 -19.61 22.97 10.13
N LYS A 237 -18.57 22.60 10.89
CA LYS A 237 -17.59 23.55 11.44
C LYS A 237 -16.23 23.48 10.75
N LEU A 238 -15.65 22.29 10.67
CA LEU A 238 -14.35 22.03 10.07
C LEU A 238 -14.36 20.66 9.39
N PRO A 239 -13.71 20.50 8.22
CA PRO A 239 -13.51 19.19 7.62
C PRO A 239 -12.79 18.24 8.60
N GLN A 240 -13.16 16.97 8.58
CA GLN A 240 -12.54 15.93 9.40
C GLN A 240 -11.72 14.99 8.54
N PHE A 241 -10.55 14.58 9.03
CA PHE A 241 -9.79 13.49 8.44
C PHE A 241 -10.40 12.15 8.84
N LYS A 242 -10.77 11.37 7.83
CA LYS A 242 -11.15 9.96 7.99
C LYS A 242 -10.01 9.10 7.51
N LEU A 243 -9.73 8.01 8.24
CA LEU A 243 -8.71 7.07 7.80
C LEU A 243 -9.11 6.47 6.44
N ALA A 244 -8.24 6.62 5.44
CA ALA A 244 -8.44 6.00 4.15
C ALA A 244 -8.23 4.47 4.26
N PRO A 245 -8.70 3.68 3.28
CA PRO A 245 -8.46 2.23 3.30
C PRO A 245 -6.97 1.90 3.44
N ALA A 246 -6.63 0.93 4.29
CA ALA A 246 -5.25 0.49 4.48
C ALA A 246 -4.68 -0.14 3.18
N TYR A 247 -3.39 0.08 2.94
CA TYR A 247 -2.61 -0.41 1.80
C TYR A 247 -1.16 -0.66 2.25
N ASP A 248 -0.36 -1.33 1.43
CA ASP A 248 1.09 -1.54 1.68
C ASP A 248 1.40 -2.22 3.03
N MET A 249 0.54 -3.15 3.44
CA MET A 249 0.71 -3.94 4.66
C MET A 249 1.34 -5.29 4.33
N LEU A 250 2.65 -5.41 4.49
CA LEU A 250 3.40 -6.62 4.13
C LEU A 250 4.72 -6.76 4.92
N PRO A 251 5.32 -7.95 5.01
CA PRO A 251 6.45 -8.22 5.88
C PRO A 251 7.80 -7.77 5.28
N MET A 252 7.98 -6.46 5.11
CA MET A 252 9.14 -5.84 4.44
C MET A 252 10.50 -6.11 5.07
N MET A 253 10.56 -6.59 6.33
CA MET A 253 11.82 -7.10 6.91
C MET A 253 12.49 -8.16 6.02
N TYR A 254 11.68 -8.91 5.26
CA TYR A 254 12.11 -10.02 4.42
C TYR A 254 12.34 -9.65 2.95
N ALA A 255 12.24 -8.37 2.59
CA ALA A 255 12.59 -7.89 1.26
C ALA A 255 14.07 -8.19 0.94
N PRO A 256 14.40 -8.55 -0.32
CA PRO A 256 15.78 -8.66 -0.76
C PRO A 256 16.56 -7.35 -0.55
N LEU A 257 17.87 -7.45 -0.33
CA LEU A 257 18.76 -6.29 -0.28
C LEU A 257 18.89 -5.61 -1.65
N ALA A 258 19.47 -4.41 -1.67
CA ALA A 258 19.67 -3.62 -2.88
C ALA A 258 20.53 -4.25 -4.00
N GLY A 259 21.18 -5.38 -3.71
CA GLY A 259 21.89 -6.22 -4.70
C GLY A 259 21.12 -7.49 -5.11
N GLY A 260 19.86 -7.64 -4.70
CA GLY A 260 19.07 -8.86 -4.90
C GLY A 260 19.36 -10.01 -3.93
N GLU A 261 20.21 -9.81 -2.92
CA GLU A 261 20.51 -10.87 -1.95
C GLU A 261 19.34 -11.10 -0.99
N VAL A 262 18.94 -12.36 -0.82
CA VAL A 262 17.95 -12.76 0.19
C VAL A 262 18.69 -13.22 1.45
N VAL A 263 18.67 -12.38 2.47
CA VAL A 263 19.37 -12.63 3.73
C VAL A 263 18.42 -13.26 4.76
N ALA A 264 18.93 -14.20 5.55
CA ALA A 264 18.21 -14.74 6.69
C ALA A 264 17.97 -13.64 7.75
N ARG A 265 16.73 -13.54 8.24
CA ARG A 265 16.34 -12.55 9.25
C ARG A 265 15.73 -13.26 10.45
N THR A 266 16.05 -12.78 11.64
CA THR A 266 15.40 -13.20 12.87
C THR A 266 14.38 -12.14 13.26
N PHE A 267 13.10 -12.49 13.21
CA PHE A 267 12.04 -11.60 13.66
C PHE A 267 11.96 -11.60 15.18
N VAL A 268 11.95 -10.41 15.78
CA VAL A 268 11.78 -10.20 17.21
C VAL A 268 10.61 -9.22 17.40
N PRO A 269 9.43 -9.70 17.83
CA PRO A 269 8.26 -8.83 17.98
C PRO A 269 8.51 -7.84 19.11
N VAL A 270 8.12 -6.58 18.89
CA VAL A 270 8.24 -5.54 19.91
C VAL A 270 7.10 -5.68 20.91
N LEU A 271 7.46 -5.74 22.19
CA LEU A 271 6.51 -5.87 23.29
C LEU A 271 5.79 -4.54 23.59
N PRO A 272 4.52 -4.58 24.03
CA PRO A 272 3.78 -3.38 24.35
C PRO A 272 4.20 -2.80 25.71
N LEU A 273 4.02 -1.49 25.85
CA LEU A 273 3.93 -0.87 27.18
C LEU A 273 2.55 -1.18 27.80
N PRO A 274 2.41 -1.14 29.14
CA PRO A 274 1.15 -1.49 29.81
C PRO A 274 -0.08 -0.77 29.25
N MET A 275 0.06 0.50 28.87
CA MET A 275 -1.05 1.33 28.39
C MET A 275 -1.60 0.96 27.00
N VAL A 276 -0.84 0.21 26.20
CA VAL A 276 -1.24 -0.22 24.84
C VAL A 276 -1.34 -1.75 24.75
N LYS A 277 -1.39 -2.42 25.90
CA LYS A 277 -1.39 -3.88 25.99
C LYS A 277 -2.58 -4.51 25.27
N ASP A 278 -3.78 -4.00 25.48
CA ASP A 278 -5.00 -4.62 24.94
C ASP A 278 -5.05 -4.52 23.41
N VAL A 279 -4.77 -3.33 22.85
CA VAL A 279 -4.70 -3.14 21.39
C VAL A 279 -3.56 -3.94 20.75
N TRP A 280 -2.44 -4.10 21.47
CA TRP A 280 -1.35 -4.97 21.02
C TRP A 280 -1.78 -6.43 20.96
N LYS A 281 -2.55 -6.92 21.95
CA LYS A 281 -3.05 -8.31 21.96
C LYS A 281 -4.00 -8.56 20.80
N GLU A 282 -4.93 -7.64 20.55
CA GLU A 282 -5.83 -7.69 19.39
C GLU A 282 -5.04 -7.78 18.07
N ALA A 283 -4.03 -6.92 17.90
CA ALA A 283 -3.17 -6.93 16.73
C ALA A 283 -2.31 -8.21 16.63
N ALA A 284 -1.85 -8.76 17.75
CA ALA A 284 -1.06 -10.00 17.81
C ALA A 284 -1.87 -11.21 17.38
N GLU A 285 -3.12 -11.35 17.84
CA GLU A 285 -4.02 -12.42 17.40
C GLU A 285 -4.25 -12.38 15.88
N LEU A 286 -4.43 -11.18 15.32
CA LEU A 286 -4.58 -11.00 13.88
C LEU A 286 -3.27 -11.29 13.12
N ALA A 287 -2.12 -10.85 13.64
CA ALA A 287 -0.81 -11.12 13.06
C ALA A 287 -0.49 -12.63 13.05
N ILE A 288 -0.80 -13.36 14.13
CA ILE A 288 -0.68 -14.82 14.19
C ILE A 288 -1.53 -15.48 13.10
N LYS A 289 -2.79 -15.04 12.93
CA LYS A 289 -3.64 -15.53 11.83
C LYS A 289 -3.01 -15.27 10.46
N PHE A 290 -2.48 -14.07 10.24
CA PHE A 290 -1.78 -13.74 9.00
C PHE A 290 -0.61 -14.68 8.73
N TRP A 291 0.26 -14.88 9.71
CA TRP A 291 1.43 -15.74 9.56
C TRP A 291 1.04 -17.20 9.31
N ARG A 292 0.01 -17.72 9.98
CA ARG A 292 -0.50 -19.08 9.76
C ARG A 292 -1.13 -19.26 8.37
N VAL A 293 -1.95 -18.31 7.92
CA VAL A 293 -2.51 -18.34 6.57
C VAL A 293 -1.39 -18.28 5.52
N ALA A 294 -0.41 -17.41 5.71
CA ALA A 294 0.74 -17.30 4.81
C ALA A 294 1.62 -18.57 4.82
N SER A 295 1.71 -19.30 5.94
CA SER A 295 2.46 -20.57 5.98
C SER A 295 1.76 -21.73 5.28
N GLU A 296 0.47 -21.61 4.98
CA GLU A 296 -0.33 -22.64 4.31
C GLU A 296 -0.66 -22.28 2.84
N ASP A 297 -0.42 -21.03 2.42
CA ASP A 297 -0.77 -20.56 1.08
C ASP A 297 0.19 -21.09 0.01
N SER A 298 -0.31 -21.96 -0.87
CA SER A 298 0.48 -22.63 -1.91
C SER A 298 1.11 -21.68 -2.94
N ARG A 299 0.66 -20.42 -3.01
CA ARG A 299 1.23 -19.39 -3.89
C ARG A 299 2.54 -18.80 -3.37
N ILE A 300 2.84 -19.01 -2.08
CA ILE A 300 4.08 -18.62 -1.42
C ILE A 300 5.09 -19.77 -1.48
N SER A 301 6.37 -19.47 -1.70
CA SER A 301 7.43 -20.48 -1.73
C SER A 301 7.54 -21.28 -0.43
N GLU A 302 7.91 -22.56 -0.52
CA GLU A 302 8.04 -23.45 0.66
C GLU A 302 8.97 -22.87 1.73
N GLY A 303 10.12 -22.34 1.33
CA GLY A 303 11.08 -21.72 2.26
C GLY A 303 10.49 -20.52 2.99
N PHE A 304 9.67 -19.70 2.32
CA PHE A 304 9.02 -18.57 2.99
C PHE A 304 7.82 -18.99 3.83
N ARG A 305 7.10 -20.05 3.46
CA ARG A 305 6.04 -20.64 4.31
C ARG A 305 6.58 -21.11 5.66
N HIS A 306 7.78 -21.71 5.69
CA HIS A 306 8.43 -22.07 6.95
C HIS A 306 8.75 -20.84 7.82
N ILE A 307 9.27 -19.77 7.23
CA ILE A 307 9.51 -18.49 7.93
C ILE A 307 8.19 -17.93 8.51
N CYS A 308 7.11 -17.98 7.74
CA CYS A 308 5.79 -17.55 8.21
C CYS A 308 5.34 -18.37 9.42
N GLN A 309 5.49 -19.70 9.39
CA GLN A 309 5.14 -20.57 10.51
C GLN A 309 5.97 -20.27 11.77
N ASP A 310 7.27 -20.03 11.60
CA ASP A 310 8.16 -19.67 12.71
C ASP A 310 7.76 -18.33 13.32
N ASN A 311 7.42 -17.33 12.50
CA ASN A 311 6.94 -16.03 12.97
C ASN A 311 5.63 -16.13 13.75
N ALA A 312 4.68 -16.98 13.29
CA ALA A 312 3.45 -17.25 14.04
C ALA A 312 3.76 -17.81 15.43
N ASN A 313 4.67 -18.79 15.52
CA ASN A 313 5.07 -19.42 16.77
C ASN A 313 5.76 -18.43 17.73
N ILE A 314 6.60 -17.54 17.19
CA ILE A 314 7.28 -16.50 17.97
C ILE A 314 6.26 -15.56 18.63
N ILE A 315 5.28 -15.06 17.88
CA ILE A 315 4.27 -14.14 18.43
C ILE A 315 3.37 -14.87 19.43
N ASP A 316 2.94 -16.10 19.14
CA ASP A 316 2.10 -16.90 20.03
C ASP A 316 2.78 -17.12 21.39
N ALA A 317 4.06 -17.49 21.39
CA ALA A 317 4.84 -17.68 22.62
C ALA A 317 5.02 -16.38 23.42
N VAL A 318 5.12 -15.23 22.76
CA VAL A 318 5.20 -13.92 23.41
C VAL A 318 3.84 -13.50 23.97
N LEU A 319 2.76 -13.68 23.21
CA LEU A 319 1.40 -13.34 23.62
C LEU A 319 0.98 -14.05 24.91
N GLN A 320 1.43 -15.30 25.11
CA GLN A 320 1.18 -16.06 26.35
C GLN A 320 1.88 -15.48 27.59
N ARG A 321 2.90 -14.63 27.42
CA ARG A 321 3.71 -14.04 28.50
C ARG A 321 3.34 -12.59 28.81
N VAL A 322 2.63 -11.93 27.91
CA VAL A 322 2.21 -10.53 28.01
C VAL A 322 0.81 -10.46 28.59
#